data_AF-A0A7X6AVX0-F1
#
_entry.id   AF-A0A7X6AVX0-F1
#
_cell.length_a   1.000
_cell.length_b   1.000
_cell.length_c   1.000
_cell.angle_alpha   90.00
_cell.angle_beta   90.00
_cell.angle_gamma   90.00
#
_symmetry.space_group_name_H-M   'P 1'
#
loop_
_entity.id
_entity.type
_entity.pdbx_description
1 polymer ?
#
loop_
_entity_poly.entity_id
_entity_poly.type
_entity_poly.pdbx_seq_one_letter_code
_entity_poly.pdbx_strand_id
1 'polypeptide(L)'
;MAPQNEQAVLGDDGVVPDVDVSALTREELIAHNLRVVEAHFHNENPESIDKALAVYGPDIVWEAPARGMVYGNVADVREGYLGIFRTVHWNRTTTLRRFATEDFVFDDQIADVTVVGKDMPNLPFEPGQRISMRLVHCFEMKDGKIAREIAYEISRAYGGPLDHDAVPEGAEVTDFPDGPDYGNWADK
;
A
#
# COMPACT_ATOMS: atom_id res chain seq x y z
N MET A 1 29.45 20.89 -1.62
CA MET A 1 28.53 20.63 -2.74
C MET A 1 27.36 19.89 -2.14
N ALA A 2 26.16 20.45 -2.21
CA ALA A 2 24.95 19.75 -1.80
C ALA A 2 24.70 18.60 -2.81
N PRO A 3 24.35 17.39 -2.36
CA PRO A 3 23.89 16.36 -3.28
C PRO A 3 22.63 16.87 -3.98
N GLN A 4 22.61 16.74 -5.31
CA GLN A 4 21.45 17.04 -6.14
C GLN A 4 20.39 15.99 -5.83
N ASN A 5 19.53 16.30 -4.86
CA ASN A 5 18.29 15.58 -4.60
C ASN A 5 17.29 15.97 -5.71
N GLU A 6 17.54 15.51 -6.93
CA GLU A 6 16.47 15.39 -7.91
C GLU A 6 15.64 14.18 -7.47
N GLN A 7 14.41 14.47 -7.06
CA GLN A 7 13.31 13.51 -7.13
C GLN A 7 13.27 12.99 -8.57
N ALA A 8 13.98 11.91 -8.86
CA ALA A 8 13.76 11.15 -10.08
C ALA A 8 12.38 10.52 -9.90
N VAL A 9 11.40 11.23 -10.47
CA VAL A 9 10.00 10.83 -10.67
C VAL A 9 9.97 9.39 -11.18
N LEU A 10 8.96 8.61 -10.77
CA LEU A 10 8.59 7.35 -11.44
C LEU A 10 8.78 7.53 -12.95
N GLY A 11 9.28 6.51 -13.67
CA GLY A 11 9.27 6.59 -15.14
C GLY A 11 7.87 6.98 -15.63
N ASP A 12 7.77 7.67 -16.78
CA ASP A 12 6.47 8.13 -17.33
C ASP A 12 5.43 7.00 -17.48
N ASP A 13 5.86 5.74 -17.41
CA ASP A 13 5.05 4.52 -17.47
C ASP A 13 4.74 3.88 -16.11
N GLY A 14 5.18 4.47 -15.00
CA GLY A 14 4.99 3.96 -13.63
C GLY A 14 5.88 2.76 -13.30
N VAL A 15 6.93 2.48 -14.08
CA VAL A 15 7.82 1.33 -13.88
C VAL A 15 9.14 1.76 -13.24
N VAL A 16 9.65 0.95 -12.31
CA VAL A 16 11.00 1.13 -11.76
C VAL A 16 12.00 0.35 -12.61
N PRO A 17 13.04 1.00 -13.17
CA PRO A 17 14.06 0.30 -13.94
C PRO A 17 14.87 -0.65 -13.05
N ASP A 18 15.37 -1.74 -13.63
CA ASP A 18 16.32 -2.60 -12.94
C ASP A 18 17.62 -1.82 -12.67
N VAL A 19 18.07 -1.86 -11.41
CA VAL A 19 19.29 -1.19 -10.95
C VAL A 19 20.17 -2.21 -10.24
N ASP A 20 21.48 -2.18 -10.50
CA ASP A 20 22.44 -2.90 -9.68
C ASP A 20 22.60 -2.21 -8.32
N VAL A 21 21.81 -2.68 -7.35
CA VAL A 21 21.79 -2.08 -6.01
C VAL A 21 23.10 -2.26 -5.23
N SER A 22 23.98 -3.17 -5.66
CA SER A 22 25.28 -3.39 -4.99
C SER A 22 26.26 -2.23 -5.19
N ALA A 23 26.03 -1.41 -6.21
CA ALA A 23 26.83 -0.23 -6.51
C ALA A 23 26.28 1.05 -5.85
N LEU A 24 25.09 1.00 -5.23
CA LEU A 24 24.47 2.15 -4.61
C LEU A 24 25.10 2.46 -3.24
N THR A 25 25.21 3.75 -2.94
CA THR A 25 25.42 4.18 -1.56
C THR A 25 24.19 3.89 -0.70
N ARG A 26 24.35 3.94 0.63
CA ARG A 26 23.25 3.76 1.58
C ARG A 26 22.04 4.66 1.27
N GLU A 27 22.28 5.95 1.04
CA GLU A 27 21.20 6.92 0.79
C GLU A 27 20.51 6.65 -0.55
N GLU A 28 21.27 6.25 -1.57
CA GLU A 28 20.71 5.89 -2.88
C GLU A 28 19.87 4.60 -2.80
N LEU A 29 20.28 3.63 -1.97
CA LEU A 29 19.53 2.40 -1.72
C LEU A 29 18.22 2.70 -0.97
N ILE A 30 18.25 3.53 0.08
CA ILE A 30 17.05 3.97 0.79
C ILE A 30 16.08 4.68 -0.16
N ALA A 31 16.59 5.58 -0.99
CA ALA A 31 15.79 6.28 -1.99
C ALA A 31 15.23 5.31 -3.06
N HIS A 32 16.01 4.30 -3.45
CA HIS A 32 15.55 3.23 -4.35
C HIS A 32 14.40 2.43 -3.76
N ASN A 33 14.54 1.98 -2.51
CA ASN A 33 13.51 1.21 -1.82
C ASN A 33 12.19 2.00 -1.72
N LEU A 34 12.26 3.30 -1.38
CA LEU A 34 11.09 4.18 -1.41
C LEU A 34 10.44 4.25 -2.79
N ARG A 35 11.23 4.42 -3.86
CA ARG A 35 10.69 4.46 -5.24
C ARG A 35 10.02 3.16 -5.64
N VAL A 36 10.58 2.01 -5.23
CA VAL A 36 10.01 0.69 -5.50
C VAL A 36 8.60 0.56 -4.90
N VAL A 37 8.45 0.95 -3.63
CA VAL A 37 7.15 0.89 -2.95
C VAL A 37 6.19 1.97 -3.44
N GLU A 38 6.68 3.16 -3.80
CA GLU A 38 5.86 4.19 -4.45
C GLU A 38 5.29 3.69 -5.78
N ALA A 39 6.11 3.01 -6.60
CA ALA A 39 5.66 2.41 -7.85
C ALA A 39 4.65 1.28 -7.64
N HIS A 40 4.83 0.49 -6.57
CA HIS A 40 3.86 -0.53 -6.17
C HIS A 40 2.49 0.11 -5.95
N PHE A 41 2.39 1.06 -5.03
CA PHE A 41 1.13 1.75 -4.71
C PHE A 41 0.53 2.50 -5.90
N HIS A 42 1.35 3.17 -6.72
CA HIS A 42 0.88 3.90 -7.89
C HIS A 42 0.13 2.98 -8.88
N ASN A 43 0.52 1.72 -8.96
CA ASN A 43 -0.03 0.75 -9.91
C ASN A 43 -1.07 -0.20 -9.30
N GLU A 44 -1.42 -0.08 -8.01
CA GLU A 44 -2.40 -0.93 -7.32
C GLU A 44 -3.84 -0.63 -7.73
N ASN A 45 -4.16 -0.96 -8.98
CA ASN A 45 -5.51 -0.94 -9.53
C ASN A 45 -5.69 -2.11 -10.52
N PRO A 46 -6.93 -2.45 -10.87
CA PRO A 46 -7.21 -3.57 -11.78
C PRO A 46 -6.49 -3.47 -13.13
N GLU A 47 -6.31 -2.26 -13.67
CA GLU A 47 -5.73 -2.01 -15.00
C GLU A 47 -4.20 -2.15 -15.03
N SER A 48 -3.50 -1.86 -13.93
CA SER A 48 -2.04 -1.86 -13.85
C SER A 48 -1.44 -2.81 -12.83
N ILE A 49 -2.23 -3.73 -12.26
CA ILE A 49 -1.76 -4.67 -11.23
C ILE A 49 -0.48 -5.42 -11.64
N ASP A 50 -0.35 -5.80 -12.92
CA ASP A 50 0.86 -6.51 -13.39
C ASP A 50 2.14 -5.66 -13.22
N LYS A 51 2.04 -4.32 -13.26
CA LYS A 51 3.15 -3.40 -12.96
C LYS A 51 3.44 -3.32 -11.46
N ALA A 52 2.39 -3.27 -10.63
CA ALA A 52 2.55 -3.29 -9.17
C ALA A 52 3.26 -4.57 -8.70
N LEU A 53 3.01 -5.70 -9.35
CA LEU A 53 3.63 -6.98 -9.01
C LEU A 53 5.04 -7.15 -9.61
N ALA A 54 5.41 -6.35 -10.62
CA ALA A 54 6.71 -6.48 -11.30
C ALA A 54 7.91 -6.12 -10.38
N VAL A 55 7.65 -5.36 -9.32
CA VAL A 55 8.66 -5.00 -8.32
C VAL A 55 8.91 -6.08 -7.26
N TYR A 56 8.14 -7.17 -7.28
CA TYR A 56 8.35 -8.29 -6.38
C TYR A 56 9.57 -9.13 -6.77
N GLY A 57 10.28 -9.60 -5.74
CA GLY A 57 11.31 -10.60 -5.87
C GLY A 57 10.72 -11.98 -6.20
N PRO A 58 11.55 -12.91 -6.72
CA PRO A 58 11.09 -14.26 -7.04
C PRO A 58 10.60 -15.07 -5.84
N ASP A 59 11.07 -14.71 -4.64
CA ASP A 59 10.74 -15.37 -3.36
C ASP A 59 9.70 -14.58 -2.54
N ILE A 60 8.83 -13.81 -3.19
CA ILE A 60 7.84 -12.96 -2.52
C ILE A 60 6.98 -13.75 -1.52
N VAL A 61 6.84 -13.19 -0.32
CA VAL A 61 5.82 -13.59 0.65
C VAL A 61 4.92 -12.40 0.92
N TRP A 62 3.61 -12.58 0.74
CA TRP A 62 2.60 -11.58 1.07
C TRP A 62 1.75 -12.07 2.23
N GLU A 63 1.58 -11.24 3.26
CA GLU A 63 0.86 -11.61 4.48
C GLU A 63 -0.17 -10.55 4.86
N ALA A 64 -1.37 -10.99 5.22
CA ALA A 64 -2.32 -10.19 5.99
C ALA A 64 -2.67 -10.92 7.28
N PRO A 65 -1.90 -10.70 8.36
CA PRO A 65 -2.07 -11.44 9.62
C PRO A 65 -3.47 -11.26 10.23
N ALA A 66 -4.06 -10.07 10.10
CA ALA A 66 -5.42 -9.78 10.60
C ALA A 66 -6.50 -10.62 9.90
N ARG A 67 -6.25 -11.06 8.66
CA ARG A 67 -7.12 -11.95 7.88
C ARG A 67 -6.66 -13.40 7.86
N GLY A 68 -5.50 -13.72 8.44
CA GLY A 68 -4.91 -15.06 8.42
C GLY A 68 -4.46 -15.51 7.03
N MET A 69 -4.05 -14.58 6.16
CA MET A 69 -3.62 -14.88 4.80
C MET A 69 -2.10 -14.89 4.65
N VAL A 70 -1.58 -15.87 3.89
CA VAL A 70 -0.18 -15.98 3.47
C VAL A 70 -0.15 -16.48 2.03
N TYR A 71 0.51 -15.73 1.15
CA TYR A 71 0.74 -16.11 -0.25
C TYR A 71 2.25 -16.18 -0.51
N GLY A 72 2.71 -17.24 -1.17
CA GLY A 72 4.14 -17.52 -1.38
C GLY A 72 4.58 -17.42 -2.83
N ASN A 73 3.76 -16.87 -3.71
CA ASN A 73 4.09 -16.64 -5.11
C ASN A 73 3.24 -15.51 -5.70
N VAL A 74 3.74 -14.88 -6.76
CA VAL A 74 3.11 -13.72 -7.42
C VAL A 74 1.69 -14.02 -7.92
N ALA A 75 1.39 -15.23 -8.37
CA ALA A 75 0.07 -15.57 -8.90
C ALA A 75 -1.01 -15.55 -7.80
N ASP A 76 -0.71 -16.13 -6.64
CA ASP A 76 -1.61 -16.10 -5.48
C ASP A 76 -1.78 -14.67 -4.95
N VAL A 77 -0.70 -13.88 -4.93
CA VAL A 77 -0.76 -12.46 -4.54
C VAL A 77 -1.64 -11.66 -5.49
N ARG A 78 -1.51 -11.89 -6.81
CA ARG A 78 -2.34 -11.26 -7.84
C ARG A 78 -3.82 -11.52 -7.61
N GLU A 79 -4.20 -12.78 -7.41
CA GLU A 79 -5.60 -13.13 -7.12
C GLU A 79 -6.08 -12.53 -5.80
N GLY A 80 -5.21 -12.45 -4.79
CA GLY A 80 -5.46 -11.74 -3.53
C GLY A 80 -5.80 -10.26 -3.75
N TYR A 81 -4.95 -9.53 -4.49
CA TYR A 81 -5.18 -8.12 -4.84
C TYR A 81 -6.47 -7.92 -5.65
N LEU A 82 -6.71 -8.76 -6.66
CA LEU A 82 -7.95 -8.69 -7.43
C LEU A 82 -9.18 -8.97 -6.55
N GLY A 83 -9.08 -9.87 -5.57
CA GLY A 83 -10.12 -10.10 -4.57
C GLY A 83 -10.38 -8.89 -3.68
N ILE A 84 -9.32 -8.16 -3.29
CA ILE A 84 -9.42 -6.89 -2.57
C ILE A 84 -10.18 -5.85 -3.42
N PHE A 85 -9.77 -5.63 -4.68
CA PHE A 85 -10.43 -4.66 -5.56
C PHE A 85 -11.90 -4.97 -5.86
N ARG A 86 -12.29 -6.25 -5.85
CA ARG A 86 -13.70 -6.67 -5.98
C ARG A 86 -14.50 -6.51 -4.69
N THR A 87 -13.83 -6.34 -3.54
CA THR A 87 -14.46 -6.36 -2.22
C THR A 87 -14.57 -4.99 -1.60
N VAL A 88 -13.58 -4.13 -1.78
CA VAL A 88 -13.54 -2.80 -1.18
C VAL A 88 -13.27 -1.75 -2.25
N HIS A 89 -13.90 -0.59 -2.09
CA HIS A 89 -13.68 0.59 -2.91
C HIS A 89 -13.11 1.71 -2.03
N TRP A 90 -12.05 2.35 -2.49
CA TRP A 90 -11.41 3.43 -1.75
C TRP A 90 -12.22 4.71 -1.89
N ASN A 91 -12.38 5.44 -0.78
CA ASN A 91 -12.97 6.77 -0.77
C ASN A 91 -11.87 7.81 -0.52
N ARG A 92 -10.95 7.49 0.40
CA ARG A 92 -9.86 8.36 0.83
C ARG A 92 -8.75 7.55 1.48
N THR A 93 -7.51 7.99 1.29
CA THR A 93 -6.39 7.61 2.15
C THR A 93 -5.82 8.82 2.86
N THR A 94 -5.24 8.60 4.03
CA THR A 94 -4.46 9.59 4.77
C THR A 94 -3.14 8.96 5.15
N THR A 95 -2.05 9.39 4.52
CA THR A 95 -0.71 8.88 4.78
C THR A 95 -0.13 9.55 6.01
N LEU A 96 0.13 8.78 7.05
CA LEU A 96 0.60 9.32 8.33
C LEU A 96 2.12 9.38 8.39
N ARG A 97 2.79 8.43 7.75
CA ARG A 97 4.24 8.38 7.58
C ARG A 97 4.61 7.33 6.53
N ARG A 98 5.67 7.63 5.78
CA ARG A 98 6.34 6.68 4.91
C ARG A 98 7.83 6.93 4.98
N PHE A 99 8.61 5.89 5.22
CA PHE A 99 10.07 5.98 5.26
C PHE A 99 10.69 4.62 4.94
N ALA A 100 11.97 4.63 4.57
CA ALA A 100 12.72 3.42 4.32
C ALA A 100 14.04 3.39 5.08
N THR A 101 14.54 2.17 5.23
CA THR A 101 15.93 1.85 5.54
C THR A 101 16.52 1.10 4.34
N GLU A 102 17.75 0.62 4.49
CA GLU A 102 18.40 -0.25 3.51
C GLU A 102 17.61 -1.55 3.26
N ASP A 103 16.91 -2.04 4.29
CA ASP A 103 16.31 -3.37 4.31
C ASP A 103 14.78 -3.33 4.34
N PHE A 104 14.16 -2.20 4.71
CA PHE A 104 12.71 -2.12 4.87
C PHE A 104 12.13 -0.83 4.32
N VAL A 105 10.88 -0.90 3.87
CA VAL A 105 10.02 0.27 3.71
C VAL A 105 8.82 0.12 4.63
N PHE A 106 8.54 1.17 5.38
CA PHE A 106 7.39 1.27 6.26
C PHE A 106 6.42 2.30 5.71
N ASP A 107 5.17 1.88 5.56
CA ASP A 107 4.05 2.74 5.17
C ASP A 107 2.93 2.59 6.19
N ASP A 108 2.37 3.71 6.64
CA ASP A 108 1.36 3.74 7.67
C ASP A 108 0.31 4.79 7.34
N GLN A 109 -0.89 4.31 7.05
CA GLN A 109 -1.98 5.09 6.49
C GLN A 109 -3.33 4.72 7.12
N ILE A 110 -4.27 5.65 7.01
CA ILE A 110 -5.68 5.40 7.28
C ILE A 110 -6.39 5.30 5.94
N ALA A 111 -7.08 4.20 5.68
CA ALA A 111 -7.91 4.02 4.50
C ALA A 111 -9.39 4.08 4.90
N ASP A 112 -10.12 5.01 4.28
CA ASP A 112 -11.57 5.06 4.29
C ASP A 112 -12.07 4.32 3.05
N VAL A 113 -12.73 3.18 3.26
CA VAL A 113 -13.18 2.33 2.17
C VAL A 113 -14.61 1.84 2.39
N THR A 114 -15.30 1.55 1.30
CA THR A 114 -16.65 0.99 1.30
C THR A 114 -16.59 -0.45 0.83
N VAL A 115 -17.20 -1.36 1.59
CA VAL A 115 -17.30 -2.78 1.20
C VAL A 115 -18.36 -2.90 0.11
N VAL A 116 -17.98 -3.44 -1.04
CA VAL A 116 -18.82 -3.63 -2.23
C VAL A 116 -18.96 -5.10 -2.65
N GLY A 117 -18.15 -6.00 -2.06
CA GLY A 117 -18.13 -7.42 -2.40
C GLY A 117 -17.69 -8.31 -1.23
N LYS A 118 -17.34 -9.58 -1.51
CA LYS A 118 -17.02 -10.61 -0.50
C LYS A 118 -15.82 -11.49 -0.84
N ASP A 119 -15.01 -11.08 -1.81
CA ASP A 119 -13.92 -11.90 -2.34
C ASP A 119 -12.62 -11.78 -1.53
N MET A 120 -12.52 -10.78 -0.65
CA MET A 120 -11.44 -10.60 0.32
C MET A 120 -11.67 -11.54 1.52
N PRO A 121 -10.86 -12.59 1.71
CA PRO A 121 -11.12 -13.59 2.73
C PRO A 121 -11.06 -13.02 4.14
N ASN A 122 -11.99 -13.44 5.01
CA ASN A 122 -12.01 -13.11 6.44
C ASN A 122 -12.11 -11.61 6.79
N LEU A 123 -12.54 -10.75 5.86
CA LEU A 123 -12.92 -9.38 6.20
C LEU A 123 -14.22 -9.41 7.03
N PRO A 124 -14.26 -8.91 8.28
CA PRO A 124 -15.41 -9.06 9.16
C PRO A 124 -16.49 -7.98 8.91
N PHE A 125 -16.73 -7.64 7.64
CA PHE A 125 -17.67 -6.61 7.21
C PHE A 125 -18.45 -7.07 5.97
N GLU A 126 -19.70 -6.65 5.88
CA GLU A 126 -20.65 -6.98 4.83
C GLU A 126 -20.72 -5.86 3.77
N PRO A 127 -21.06 -6.18 2.51
CA PRO A 127 -21.31 -5.18 1.47
C PRO A 127 -22.28 -4.09 1.91
N GLY A 128 -21.98 -2.85 1.55
CA GLY A 128 -22.69 -1.64 1.95
C GLY A 128 -22.18 -1.02 3.26
N GLN A 129 -21.30 -1.69 4.00
CA GLN A 129 -20.66 -1.10 5.18
C GLN A 129 -19.46 -0.25 4.78
N ARG A 130 -19.29 0.89 5.44
CA ARG A 130 -18.10 1.74 5.34
C ARG A 130 -17.17 1.47 6.51
N ILE A 131 -15.88 1.36 6.22
CA ILE A 131 -14.85 1.03 7.20
C ILE A 131 -13.75 2.09 7.21
N SER A 132 -13.21 2.33 8.41
CA SER A 132 -11.93 3.01 8.59
C SER A 132 -10.90 1.94 8.95
N MET A 133 -9.96 1.72 8.04
CA MET A 133 -8.88 0.77 8.21
C MET A 133 -7.60 1.51 8.57
N ARG A 134 -7.00 1.19 9.71
CA ARG A 134 -5.59 1.53 9.94
C ARG A 134 -4.75 0.48 9.23
N LEU A 135 -4.06 0.89 8.18
CA LEU A 135 -3.32 0.02 7.28
C LEU A 135 -1.83 0.35 7.38
N VAL A 136 -1.07 -0.62 7.88
CA VAL A 136 0.39 -0.54 7.95
C VAL A 136 0.98 -1.59 7.04
N HIS A 137 1.81 -1.17 6.11
CA HIS A 137 2.63 -2.05 5.30
C HIS A 137 4.06 -2.08 5.83
N CYS A 138 4.59 -3.28 5.99
CA CYS A 138 6.01 -3.51 6.21
C CYS A 138 6.55 -4.29 5.01
N PHE A 139 7.35 -3.62 4.19
CA PHE A 139 8.01 -4.24 3.04
C PHE A 139 9.44 -4.59 3.43
N GLU A 140 9.82 -5.86 3.31
CA GLU A 140 11.22 -6.28 3.37
C GLU A 140 11.81 -6.21 1.96
N MET A 141 12.95 -5.54 1.86
CA MET A 141 13.64 -5.27 0.60
C MET A 141 14.81 -6.23 0.47
N LYS A 142 14.99 -6.80 -0.73
CA LYS A 142 16.12 -7.65 -1.08
C LYS A 142 16.48 -7.46 -2.54
N ASP A 143 17.76 -7.23 -2.82
CA ASP A 143 18.27 -7.07 -4.19
C ASP A 143 17.49 -6.00 -4.99
N GLY A 144 17.05 -4.94 -4.32
CA GLY A 144 16.29 -3.83 -4.92
C GLY A 144 14.82 -4.13 -5.23
N LYS A 145 14.29 -5.26 -4.74
CA LYS A 145 12.89 -5.70 -4.93
C LYS A 145 12.22 -5.99 -3.59
N ILE A 146 10.90 -6.07 -3.60
CA ILE A 146 10.12 -6.45 -2.41
C ILE A 146 10.19 -7.98 -2.27
N ALA A 147 10.79 -8.46 -1.19
CA ALA A 147 10.86 -9.89 -0.85
C ALA A 147 9.73 -10.31 0.09
N ARG A 148 9.22 -9.39 0.91
CA ARG A 148 8.05 -9.62 1.74
C ARG A 148 7.21 -8.37 1.83
N GLU A 149 5.91 -8.54 1.83
CA GLU A 149 4.94 -7.49 2.15
C GLU A 149 4.02 -8.01 3.24
N ILE A 150 3.95 -7.27 4.34
CA ILE A 150 3.02 -7.57 5.44
C ILE A 150 2.05 -6.40 5.60
N ALA A 151 0.79 -6.66 5.30
CA ALA A 151 -0.32 -5.71 5.45
C ALA A 151 -1.04 -5.95 6.79
N TYR A 152 -0.80 -5.05 7.76
CA TYR A 152 -1.54 -5.03 9.02
C TYR A 152 -2.81 -4.19 8.85
N GLU A 153 -3.89 -4.87 8.51
CA GLU A 153 -5.20 -4.28 8.22
C GLU A 153 -6.09 -4.28 9.47
N ILE A 154 -6.10 -3.18 10.21
CA ILE A 154 -6.97 -3.02 11.38
C ILE A 154 -8.28 -2.39 10.91
N SER A 155 -9.20 -3.22 10.43
CA SER A 155 -10.51 -2.81 9.92
C SER A 155 -11.48 -2.48 11.06
N ARG A 156 -12.07 -1.28 11.04
CA ARG A 156 -13.01 -0.80 12.07
C ARG A 156 -14.23 -0.18 11.40
N ALA A 157 -15.37 -0.18 12.08
CA ALA A 157 -16.54 0.55 11.61
C ALA A 157 -16.20 2.05 11.50
N TYR A 158 -16.52 2.65 10.35
CA TYR A 158 -16.31 4.08 10.13
C TYR A 158 -17.08 4.92 11.17
N GLY A 159 -16.41 5.90 11.78
CA GLY A 159 -17.00 6.72 12.86
C GLY A 159 -17.32 5.96 14.15
N GLY A 160 -16.90 4.70 14.26
CA GLY A 160 -17.07 3.88 15.46
C GLY A 160 -16.11 4.29 16.59
N PRO A 161 -16.30 3.78 17.81
CA PRO A 161 -15.47 4.15 18.97
C PRO A 161 -13.98 3.77 18.85
N LEU A 162 -13.64 2.88 17.91
CA LEU A 162 -12.25 2.47 17.62
C LEU A 162 -11.62 3.28 16.48
N ASP A 163 -12.42 4.00 15.69
CA ASP A 163 -11.98 4.87 14.59
C ASP A 163 -11.49 6.20 15.15
N HIS A 164 -10.37 6.14 15.87
CA HIS A 164 -9.81 7.26 16.60
C HIS A 164 -8.29 7.20 16.55
N ASP A 165 -7.73 7.69 15.44
CA ASP A 165 -6.30 7.70 15.18
C ASP A 165 -5.69 9.09 15.44
N ALA A 166 -4.44 9.11 15.91
CA ALA A 166 -3.65 10.33 15.96
C ALA A 166 -3.13 10.66 14.55
N VAL A 167 -3.74 11.66 13.91
CA VAL A 167 -3.32 12.17 12.59
C VAL A 167 -2.33 13.32 12.79
N PRO A 168 -1.08 13.21 12.32
CA PRO A 168 -0.11 14.29 12.44
C PRO A 168 -0.49 15.47 11.55
N GLU A 169 -0.05 16.67 11.94
CA GLU A 169 -0.18 17.86 11.10
C GLU A 169 0.58 17.66 9.78
N GLY A 170 -0.06 18.03 8.67
CA GLY A 170 0.53 17.88 7.34
C GLY A 170 0.46 16.46 6.74
N ALA A 171 -0.27 15.53 7.37
CA ALA A 171 -0.56 14.23 6.77
C ALA A 171 -1.19 14.42 5.38
N GLU A 172 -0.66 13.70 4.39
CA GLU A 172 -1.13 13.79 3.02
C GLU A 172 -2.45 13.04 2.87
N VAL A 173 -3.41 13.65 2.19
CA VAL A 173 -4.74 13.09 1.95
C VAL A 173 -4.91 12.93 0.45
N THR A 174 -5.25 11.71 0.03
CA THR A 174 -5.61 11.41 -1.35
C THR A 174 -7.07 10.98 -1.36
N ASP A 175 -7.89 11.69 -2.12
CA ASP A 175 -9.29 11.34 -2.29
C ASP A 175 -9.52 10.60 -3.61
N PHE A 176 -10.43 9.63 -3.58
CA PHE A 176 -10.81 8.82 -4.73
C PHE A 176 -12.25 9.18 -5.12
N PRO A 177 -12.45 10.05 -6.14
CA PRO A 177 -13.75 10.67 -6.43
C PRO A 177 -14.81 9.73 -6.97
N ASP A 178 -14.42 8.53 -7.38
CA ASP A 178 -15.28 7.42 -7.78
C ASP A 178 -15.77 6.58 -6.59
N GLY A 179 -15.27 6.84 -5.39
CA GLY A 179 -15.70 6.23 -4.12
C GLY A 179 -17.20 6.37 -3.85
N PRO A 180 -17.92 5.28 -3.48
CA PRO A 180 -19.34 5.36 -3.12
C PRO A 180 -19.65 6.37 -2.01
N ASP A 181 -18.68 6.63 -1.13
CA ASP A 181 -18.79 7.55 -0.01
C ASP A 181 -17.86 8.78 -0.14
N TYR A 182 -17.34 9.06 -1.34
CA TYR A 182 -16.53 10.24 -1.59
C TYR A 182 -17.25 11.53 -1.18
N GLY A 183 -16.54 12.41 -0.48
CA GLY A 183 -17.07 13.69 -0.01
C GLY A 183 -17.93 13.60 1.26
N ASN A 184 -18.32 12.40 1.68
CA ASN A 184 -19.14 12.18 2.88
C ASN A 184 -18.24 12.00 4.10
N TRP A 185 -17.47 13.01 4.47
CA TRP A 185 -16.59 12.93 5.64
C TRP A 185 -17.40 13.21 6.90
N ALA A 186 -17.36 12.31 7.88
CA ALA A 186 -17.87 12.64 9.20
C ALA A 186 -17.10 13.85 9.75
N ASP A 187 -17.81 14.77 10.41
CA ASP A 187 -17.16 15.79 11.23
C ASP A 187 -16.36 15.05 12.32
N LYS A 188 -15.03 15.14 12.25
CA LYS A 188 -14.12 14.58 13.25
C LYS A 188 -13.92 15.57 14.40
#